data_AF-A0A1D1W1N2-F1
#
_entry.id   AF-A0A1D1W1N2-F1
#
_cell.length_a   1.000
_cell.length_b   1.000
_cell.length_c   1.000
_cell.angle_alpha   90.00
_cell.angle_beta   90.00
_cell.angle_gamma   90.00
#
_symmetry.space_group_name_H-M   'P 1'
#
loop_
_entity.id
_entity.type
_entity.pdbx_description
1 polymer ?
#
loop_
_entity_poly.entity_id
_entity_poly.type
_entity_poly.pdbx_seq_one_letter_code
_entity_poly.pdbx_strand_id
1 'polypeptide(L)'
;MSAGDPTASHGKGRVRRSTRKLFGLSEQQDHNLVELLKGQVGYRGGWTTLRNSLAEYATANGMQCSFAYEWRRAFLQRHGPSLPPVINALFSLSLEHNDSMLDGSSSVPLHEQVSQLTGVPANDEEDVGEVGGAAKDGRVEVSLSEQPAEWDADMRQAIQQAMTAFVKAGINEVKARRTLARMGVPGFVIFEKSAKSKENRKKKRRREGSTKDEEFRVVQAPSRKEGSPRVSGSQSASSVTENATLPEGSPSKTTTLSSSKKTPLQLRVLEREYLKNRHLTSARAAQLAGKLLLESEQVMAWFRGKRGREKARRATTGS
;
A
#
# COMPACT_ATOMS: atom_id res chain seq x y z
N MET A 1 20.14 41.43 76.97
CA MET A 1 19.60 40.07 76.76
C MET A 1 18.53 40.13 75.67
N SER A 2 18.88 39.73 74.44
CA SER A 2 17.91 39.37 73.40
C SER A 2 18.67 38.58 72.36
N ALA A 3 18.55 37.26 72.46
CA ALA A 3 19.07 36.29 71.51
C ALA A 3 17.98 36.05 70.45
N GLY A 4 18.27 36.41 69.20
CA GLY A 4 17.43 36.09 68.04
C GLY A 4 18.03 34.91 67.29
N ASP A 5 17.31 33.79 67.26
CA ASP A 5 17.67 32.54 66.58
C ASP A 5 17.45 32.63 65.05
N PRO A 6 18.43 32.27 64.21
CA PRO A 6 18.23 32.09 62.78
C PRO A 6 17.87 30.63 62.45
N THR A 7 16.58 30.33 62.30
CA THR A 7 16.12 29.02 61.80
C THR A 7 16.27 28.94 60.28
N ALA A 8 17.44 28.46 59.83
CA ALA A 8 17.74 28.16 58.44
C ALA A 8 16.94 26.92 57.96
N SER A 9 15.75 27.18 57.42
CA SER A 9 14.92 26.22 56.68
C SER A 9 15.65 25.71 55.42
N HIS A 10 16.39 24.61 55.56
CA HIS A 10 16.91 23.83 54.44
C HIS A 10 15.75 23.08 53.77
N GLY A 11 15.03 23.77 52.89
CA GLY A 11 14.12 23.16 51.94
C GLY A 11 14.91 22.21 51.04
N LYS A 12 14.89 20.91 51.36
CA LYS A 12 15.34 19.85 50.45
C LYS A 12 14.46 19.88 49.21
N GLY A 13 14.83 20.71 48.24
CA GLY A 13 14.26 20.72 46.91
C GLY A 13 14.40 19.33 46.35
N ARG A 14 13.31 18.57 46.33
CA ARG A 14 13.22 17.36 45.53
C ARG A 14 13.51 17.81 44.12
N VAL A 15 14.74 17.57 43.66
CA VAL A 15 15.10 17.57 42.24
C VAL A 15 14.11 16.60 41.63
N ARG A 16 13.03 17.15 41.08
CA ARG A 16 12.07 16.42 40.26
C ARG A 16 12.92 15.91 39.12
N ARG A 17 13.41 14.67 39.25
CA ARG A 17 14.17 14.01 38.20
C ARG A 17 13.27 14.11 36.98
N SER A 18 13.69 14.96 36.05
CA SER A 18 12.99 15.21 34.80
C SER A 18 13.13 13.95 33.95
N THR A 19 12.38 12.91 34.31
CA THR A 19 12.46 11.58 33.70
C THR A 19 11.39 11.41 32.64
N ARG A 20 11.01 12.49 31.94
CA ARG A 20 10.48 12.29 30.59
C ARG A 20 11.69 12.07 29.70
N LYS A 21 12.27 10.86 29.75
CA LYS A 21 13.11 10.38 28.65
C LYS A 21 12.26 10.57 27.39
N LEU A 22 12.64 11.52 26.54
CA LEU A 22 11.88 11.95 25.36
C LEU A 22 11.94 10.85 24.30
N PHE A 23 11.32 9.70 24.59
CA PHE A 23 11.36 8.51 23.74
C PHE A 23 12.78 8.11 23.31
N GLY A 24 13.75 8.24 24.22
CA GLY A 24 15.15 7.92 23.95
C GLY A 24 15.99 9.04 23.35
N LEU A 25 15.42 10.23 23.10
CA LEU A 25 16.16 11.41 22.67
C LEU A 25 16.63 12.24 23.88
N SER A 26 17.84 12.81 23.78
CA SER A 26 18.27 13.90 24.65
C SER A 26 17.59 15.21 24.25
N GLU A 27 17.57 16.19 25.15
CA GLU A 27 17.00 17.51 24.88
C GLU A 27 17.70 18.21 23.70
N GLN A 28 19.03 18.10 23.62
CA GLN A 28 19.80 18.60 22.48
C GLN A 28 19.42 17.91 21.16
N GLN A 29 19.18 16.60 21.20
CA GLN A 29 18.75 15.85 20.01
C GLN A 29 17.34 16.24 19.56
N ASP A 30 16.42 16.44 20.51
CA ASP A 30 15.06 16.94 20.24
C ASP A 30 15.13 18.34 19.58
N HIS A 31 16.00 19.23 20.08
CA HIS A 31 16.23 20.55 19.50
C HIS A 31 16.80 20.50 18.07
N ASN A 32 17.82 19.66 17.84
CA ASN A 32 18.42 19.49 16.51
C ASN A 32 17.41 19.00 15.47
N LEU A 33 16.48 18.12 15.86
CA LEU A 33 15.39 17.65 14.99
C LEU A 33 14.41 18.78 14.64
N VAL A 34 14.11 19.67 15.58
CA VAL A 34 13.25 20.83 15.34
C VAL A 34 13.91 21.79 14.35
N GLU A 35 15.19 22.10 14.51
CA GLU A 35 15.94 22.96 13.59
C GLU A 35 16.00 22.38 12.17
N LEU A 36 16.24 21.05 12.05
CA LEU A 36 16.16 20.36 10.76
C LEU A 36 14.79 20.55 10.09
N LEU A 37 13.70 20.41 10.85
CA LEU A 37 12.34 20.54 10.33
C LEU A 37 11.96 21.98 9.98
N LYS A 38 12.47 22.97 10.72
CA LYS A 38 12.28 24.40 10.41
C LYS A 38 12.90 24.78 9.07
N GLY A 39 14.05 24.20 8.72
CA GLY A 39 14.68 24.39 7.41
C GLY A 39 13.85 23.86 6.23
N GLN A 40 12.81 23.05 6.47
CA GLN A 40 12.00 22.41 5.45
C GLN A 40 10.72 23.19 5.09
N VAL A 41 10.82 24.53 4.97
CA VAL A 41 9.66 25.41 4.69
C VAL A 41 8.96 25.03 3.36
N GLY A 42 9.74 24.60 2.37
CA GLY A 42 9.26 24.21 1.04
C GLY A 42 8.98 22.71 0.87
N TYR A 43 8.80 21.94 1.94
CA TYR A 43 8.62 20.49 1.82
C TYR A 43 7.38 20.12 0.98
N ARG A 44 7.54 19.19 0.03
CA ARG A 44 6.48 18.72 -0.89
C ARG A 44 6.24 17.20 -0.83
N GLY A 45 6.88 16.49 0.09
CA GLY A 45 6.75 15.04 0.23
C GLY A 45 5.56 14.61 1.10
N GLY A 46 5.30 13.30 1.14
CA GLY A 46 4.36 12.71 2.10
C GLY A 46 5.03 12.36 3.43
N TRP A 47 4.23 12.04 4.45
CA TRP A 47 4.72 11.63 5.78
C TRP A 47 5.77 10.51 5.72
N THR A 48 5.59 9.52 4.84
CA THR A 48 6.55 8.41 4.70
C THR A 48 7.93 8.90 4.28
N THR A 49 8.00 9.85 3.34
CA THR A 49 9.27 10.42 2.89
C THR A 49 9.91 11.23 4.02
N LEU A 50 9.12 12.04 4.73
CA LEU A 50 9.61 12.84 5.86
C LEU A 50 10.15 11.94 6.98
N ARG A 51 9.41 10.89 7.31
CA ARG A 51 9.81 9.88 8.30
C ARG A 51 11.12 9.20 7.92
N ASN A 52 11.31 8.86 6.65
CA ASN A 52 12.55 8.24 6.19
C ASN A 52 13.73 9.20 6.32
N SER A 53 13.57 10.47 5.92
CA SER A 53 14.61 11.49 6.10
C SER A 53 14.94 11.74 7.58
N LEU A 54 13.94 11.76 8.45
CA LEU A 54 14.15 11.86 9.90
C LEU A 54 14.86 10.63 10.47
N ALA A 55 14.53 9.43 9.99
CA ALA A 55 15.19 8.19 10.40
C ALA A 55 16.65 8.11 9.94
N GLU A 56 16.94 8.59 8.73
CA GLU A 56 18.29 8.71 8.20
C GLU A 56 19.12 9.70 9.02
N TYR A 57 18.57 10.89 9.28
CA TYR A 57 19.20 11.89 10.15
C TYR A 57 19.42 11.37 11.58
N ALA A 58 18.45 10.64 12.14
CA ALA A 58 18.58 9.99 13.44
C ALA A 58 19.76 9.02 13.46
N THR A 59 19.84 8.15 12.46
CA THR A 59 20.90 7.15 12.34
C THR A 59 22.28 7.81 12.18
N ALA A 60 22.38 8.86 11.35
CA ALA A 60 23.62 9.60 11.12
C ALA A 60 24.17 10.27 12.39
N ASN A 61 23.29 10.68 13.31
CA ASN A 61 23.67 11.33 14.57
C ASN A 61 23.64 10.38 15.78
N GLY A 62 23.55 9.06 15.55
CA GLY A 62 23.52 8.05 16.63
C GLY A 62 22.29 8.16 17.54
N MET A 63 21.19 8.74 17.05
CA MET A 63 19.94 8.88 17.78
C MET A 63 19.09 7.61 17.64
N GLN A 64 18.63 7.07 18.77
CA GLN A 64 17.67 5.97 18.77
C GLN A 64 16.25 6.51 18.90
N CYS A 65 15.61 6.79 17.76
CA CYS A 65 14.20 7.22 17.71
C CYS A 65 13.38 6.28 16.82
N SER A 66 12.27 5.76 17.35
CA SER A 66 11.38 4.86 16.60
C SER A 66 10.46 5.59 15.62
N PHE A 67 10.33 6.91 15.76
CA PHE A 67 9.34 7.74 15.06
C PHE A 67 7.93 7.13 15.09
N ALA A 68 7.61 6.49 16.21
CA ALA A 68 6.29 5.90 16.46
C ALA A 68 5.22 6.99 16.60
N TYR A 69 3.96 6.57 16.53
CA TYR A 69 2.81 7.45 16.69
C TYR A 69 2.88 8.30 17.98
N GLU A 70 3.18 7.66 19.11
CA GLU A 70 3.30 8.32 20.42
C GLU A 70 4.39 9.39 20.44
N TRP A 71 5.56 9.09 19.85
CA TRP A 71 6.63 10.07 19.71
C TRP A 71 6.15 11.29 18.93
N ARG A 72 5.50 11.04 17.80
CA ARG A 72 4.98 12.10 16.92
C ARG A 72 3.94 12.96 17.61
N ARG A 73 2.98 12.37 18.32
CA ARG A 73 1.97 13.11 19.08
C ARG A 73 2.61 13.98 20.16
N ALA A 74 3.53 13.41 20.93
CA ALA A 74 4.23 14.14 21.98
C ALA A 74 5.16 15.22 21.41
N PHE A 75 5.81 14.98 20.28
CA PHE A 75 6.66 15.93 19.57
C PHE A 75 5.84 17.12 19.06
N LEU A 76 4.67 16.85 18.44
CA LEU A 76 3.73 17.89 18.01
C LEU A 76 3.22 18.72 19.20
N GLN A 77 2.94 18.10 20.34
CA GLN A 77 2.48 18.82 21.52
C GLN A 77 3.55 19.79 22.06
N ARG A 78 4.84 19.41 21.98
CA ARG A 78 5.95 20.26 22.45
C ARG A 78 6.33 21.35 21.45
N HIS A 79 6.38 21.00 20.17
CA HIS A 79 7.00 21.82 19.12
C HIS A 79 6.05 22.28 18.03
N GLY A 80 4.77 21.91 18.08
CA GLY A 80 3.77 22.26 17.06
C GLY A 80 3.77 23.73 16.63
N PRO A 81 3.87 24.71 17.56
CA PRO A 81 3.92 26.14 17.23
C PRO A 81 5.20 26.58 16.51
N SER A 82 6.31 25.84 16.65
CA SER A 82 7.60 26.21 16.06
C SER A 82 7.88 25.53 14.72
N LEU A 83 7.03 24.58 14.30
CA LEU A 83 7.17 23.84 13.05
C LEU A 83 6.48 24.58 11.89
N PRO A 84 7.02 24.48 10.66
CA PRO A 84 6.34 24.99 9.47
C PRO A 84 4.92 24.40 9.32
N PRO A 85 3.92 25.18 8.86
CA PRO A 85 2.53 24.72 8.76
C PRO A 85 2.36 23.43 7.95
N VAL A 86 3.12 23.27 6.86
CA VAL A 86 3.10 22.05 6.02
C VAL A 86 3.56 20.83 6.82
N ILE A 87 4.63 20.97 7.60
CA ILE A 87 5.15 19.90 8.46
C ILE A 87 4.13 19.61 9.56
N ASN A 88 3.60 20.62 10.23
CA ASN A 88 2.56 20.46 11.26
C ASN A 88 1.31 19.72 10.73
N ALA A 89 0.83 20.08 9.53
CA ALA A 89 -0.25 19.38 8.86
C ALA A 89 0.09 17.91 8.56
N LEU A 90 1.30 17.63 8.05
CA LEU A 90 1.76 16.25 7.86
C LEU A 90 1.82 15.45 9.15
N PHE A 91 2.23 16.08 10.26
CA PHE A 91 2.21 15.52 11.61
C PHE A 91 0.79 15.40 12.20
N SER A 92 -0.22 16.06 11.64
CA SER A 92 -1.61 15.96 12.09
C SER A 92 -2.44 14.95 11.28
N LEU A 93 -2.30 14.93 9.94
CA LEU A 93 -3.13 14.11 9.03
C LEU A 93 -3.03 12.59 9.24
N SER A 94 -1.86 12.12 9.68
CA SER A 94 -1.62 10.71 9.97
C SER A 94 -1.88 10.34 11.44
N LEU A 95 -2.31 11.29 12.28
CA LEU A 95 -2.90 10.92 13.57
C LEU A 95 -4.26 10.24 13.35
N GLU A 96 -5.11 10.82 12.51
CA GLU A 96 -6.50 10.34 12.33
C GLU A 96 -6.59 9.01 11.57
N HIS A 97 -5.63 8.74 10.67
CA HIS A 97 -5.68 7.54 9.83
C HIS A 97 -5.18 6.24 10.49
N ASN A 98 -4.57 6.31 11.68
CA ASN A 98 -4.07 5.10 12.36
C ASN A 98 -4.96 4.61 13.52
N ASP A 99 -5.80 5.48 14.11
CA ASP A 99 -6.79 5.06 15.13
C ASP A 99 -8.14 4.62 14.51
N SER A 100 -8.45 5.06 13.29
CA SER A 100 -9.70 4.70 12.59
C SER A 100 -9.63 3.37 11.82
N MET A 101 -8.83 2.41 12.29
CA MET A 101 -9.01 1.00 11.89
C MET A 101 -10.04 0.26 12.77
N LEU A 102 -10.65 0.95 13.75
CA LEU A 102 -11.73 0.40 14.59
C LEU A 102 -13.08 1.12 14.48
N ASP A 103 -13.20 2.25 13.78
CA ASP A 103 -14.52 2.83 13.48
C ASP A 103 -14.59 3.29 12.02
N GLY A 104 -15.64 2.86 11.34
CA GLY A 104 -15.82 2.93 9.92
C GLY A 104 -16.65 4.14 9.50
N SER A 105 -16.13 5.35 9.69
CA SER A 105 -16.76 6.56 9.16
C SER A 105 -15.89 7.29 8.12
N SER A 106 -16.44 7.26 6.90
CA SER A 106 -16.15 7.98 5.67
C SER A 106 -15.46 9.35 5.77
N SER A 107 -14.40 9.57 4.98
CA SER A 107 -14.05 10.90 4.46
C SER A 107 -13.38 10.84 3.06
N VAL A 108 -13.56 11.95 2.34
CA VAL A 108 -13.43 12.20 0.89
C VAL A 108 -11.96 12.53 0.50
N PRO A 109 -11.51 12.34 -0.76
CA PRO A 109 -10.09 12.52 -1.11
C PRO A 109 -9.59 13.98 -1.01
N LEU A 110 -8.63 14.19 -0.13
CA LEU A 110 -7.98 15.46 0.22
C LEU A 110 -6.81 15.81 -0.74
N HIS A 111 -7.08 15.95 -2.05
CA HIS A 111 -6.08 16.51 -2.98
C HIS A 111 -6.24 18.03 -3.16
N GLU A 112 -7.34 18.63 -2.68
CA GLU A 112 -7.73 19.99 -3.03
C GLU A 112 -7.56 21.03 -1.89
N GLN A 113 -7.34 20.59 -0.65
CA GLN A 113 -7.28 21.52 0.50
C GLN A 113 -5.89 22.15 0.76
N VAL A 114 -4.81 21.65 0.14
CA VAL A 114 -3.45 22.18 0.39
C VAL A 114 -3.14 23.40 -0.50
N SER A 115 -3.85 23.61 -1.59
CA SER A 115 -3.57 24.70 -2.55
C SER A 115 -4.08 26.08 -2.14
N GLN A 116 -4.88 26.20 -1.06
CA GLN A 116 -5.51 27.48 -0.69
C GLN A 116 -4.72 28.33 0.32
N LEU A 117 -3.57 27.86 0.82
CA LEU A 117 -2.81 28.54 1.89
C LEU A 117 -1.52 29.24 1.44
N THR A 118 -1.16 29.22 0.15
CA THR A 118 0.05 29.90 -0.34
C THR A 118 -0.27 30.86 -1.48
N GLY A 119 -0.90 31.99 -1.14
CA GLY A 119 -0.96 33.15 -2.02
C GLY A 119 0.35 33.91 -1.93
N VAL A 120 1.26 33.69 -2.88
CA VAL A 120 2.46 34.52 -3.09
C VAL A 120 2.47 34.97 -4.56
N PRO A 121 2.55 36.29 -4.82
CA PRO A 121 2.54 36.83 -6.18
C PRO A 121 3.85 36.51 -6.90
N ALA A 122 3.73 36.18 -8.18
CA ALA A 122 4.85 36.02 -9.10
C ALA A 122 5.44 37.40 -9.41
N ASN A 123 6.74 37.58 -9.16
CA ASN A 123 7.56 38.60 -9.80
C ASN A 123 8.92 37.97 -10.16
N ASP A 124 9.22 38.14 -11.44
CA ASP A 124 10.47 38.47 -12.12
C ASP A 124 11.75 37.61 -11.99
N GLU A 125 12.31 37.48 -13.19
CA GLU A 125 13.61 37.01 -13.66
C GLU A 125 14.78 37.24 -12.70
N GLU A 126 15.65 36.23 -12.58
CA GLU A 126 17.10 36.45 -12.57
C GLU A 126 17.79 35.23 -13.22
N ASP A 127 18.69 35.57 -14.12
CA ASP A 127 19.66 34.79 -14.88
C ASP A 127 20.79 34.26 -13.98
N VAL A 128 21.09 32.96 -13.98
CA VAL A 128 22.38 32.45 -13.45
C VAL A 128 22.82 31.14 -14.12
N GLY A 129 23.87 31.23 -14.92
CA GLY A 129 25.13 30.50 -14.70
C GLY A 129 25.15 28.97 -14.86
N GLU A 130 25.59 28.55 -16.05
CA GLU A 130 26.05 27.21 -16.41
C GLU A 130 27.27 26.78 -15.57
N VAL A 131 27.17 25.64 -14.86
CA VAL A 131 28.34 24.90 -14.34
C VAL A 131 28.17 23.40 -14.59
N GLY A 132 29.01 22.88 -15.48
CA GLY A 132 29.08 21.47 -15.83
C GLY A 132 29.68 20.60 -14.72
N GLY A 133 29.09 19.43 -14.52
CA GLY A 133 29.58 18.39 -13.63
C GLY A 133 29.30 17.01 -14.21
N ALA A 134 30.32 16.44 -14.87
CA ALA A 134 30.29 15.12 -15.47
C ALA A 134 30.28 14.01 -14.40
N ALA A 135 29.26 13.15 -14.41
CA ALA A 135 29.26 11.89 -13.70
C ALA A 135 28.88 10.75 -14.66
N LYS A 136 29.74 9.73 -14.69
CA LYS A 136 29.72 8.56 -15.57
C LYS A 136 28.48 7.70 -15.32
N ASP A 137 27.66 7.54 -16.36
CA ASP A 137 26.48 6.68 -16.32
C ASP A 137 26.78 5.26 -16.83
N GLY A 138 26.25 4.29 -16.09
CA GLY A 138 26.22 2.89 -16.48
C GLY A 138 25.23 2.67 -17.62
N ARG A 139 25.76 2.31 -18.78
CA ARG A 139 25.03 2.00 -20.01
C ARG A 139 24.02 0.85 -19.79
N VAL A 140 22.75 1.21 -19.59
CA VAL A 140 21.63 0.29 -19.75
C VAL A 140 21.19 0.36 -21.20
N GLU A 141 21.56 -0.65 -22.01
CA GLU A 141 20.98 -0.81 -23.33
C GLU A 141 19.50 -1.20 -23.19
N VAL A 142 18.63 -0.24 -23.45
CA VAL A 142 17.20 -0.44 -23.66
C VAL A 142 17.00 -0.51 -25.17
N SER A 143 16.73 -1.71 -25.69
CA SER A 143 16.38 -1.92 -27.08
C SER A 143 15.20 -1.02 -27.48
N LEU A 144 15.44 -0.11 -28.44
CA LEU A 144 14.39 0.58 -29.18
C LEU A 144 13.64 -0.46 -30.03
N SER A 145 12.57 -1.03 -29.51
CA SER A 145 11.61 -1.75 -30.34
C SER A 145 10.69 -0.74 -31.02
N GLU A 146 10.82 -0.65 -32.34
CA GLU A 146 9.84 -0.14 -33.32
C GLU A 146 8.89 0.96 -32.81
N GLN A 147 9.31 2.22 -32.98
CA GLN A 147 8.39 3.34 -32.90
C GLN A 147 7.42 3.30 -34.10
N PRO A 148 6.11 3.51 -33.91
CA PRO A 148 5.18 3.66 -35.03
C PRO A 148 5.65 4.81 -35.93
N ALA A 149 5.71 4.59 -37.24
CA ALA A 149 6.33 5.48 -38.22
C ALA A 149 5.63 6.85 -38.42
N GLU A 150 4.65 7.19 -37.57
CA GLU A 150 3.74 8.32 -37.80
C GLU A 150 3.49 9.07 -36.49
N TRP A 151 4.56 9.61 -35.91
CA TRP A 151 4.41 10.67 -34.91
C TRP A 151 4.69 11.99 -35.60
N ASP A 152 3.67 12.85 -35.63
CA ASP A 152 3.79 14.23 -36.08
C ASP A 152 4.97 14.93 -35.40
N ALA A 153 5.66 15.80 -36.15
CA ALA A 153 6.80 16.55 -35.66
C ALA A 153 6.45 17.34 -34.38
N ASP A 154 5.24 17.88 -34.33
CA ASP A 154 4.70 18.63 -33.19
C ASP A 154 4.61 17.77 -31.93
N MET A 155 4.20 16.51 -32.06
CA MET A 155 4.10 15.58 -30.93
C MET A 155 5.48 15.24 -30.37
N ARG A 156 6.48 15.07 -31.24
CA ARG A 156 7.87 14.85 -30.82
C ARG A 156 8.42 16.06 -30.08
N GLN A 157 8.15 17.27 -30.59
CA GLN A 157 8.57 18.51 -29.95
C GLN A 157 7.90 18.71 -28.59
N ALA A 158 6.60 18.42 -28.48
CA ALA A 158 5.87 18.49 -27.21
C ALA A 158 6.42 17.49 -26.17
N ILE A 159 6.75 16.27 -26.59
CA ILE A 159 7.36 15.26 -25.69
C ILE A 159 8.75 15.75 -25.24
N GLN A 160 9.56 16.32 -26.12
CA GLN A 160 10.87 16.86 -25.76
C GLN A 160 10.76 18.05 -24.79
N GLN A 161 9.85 19.00 -25.05
CA GLN A 161 9.60 20.12 -24.15
C GLN A 161 9.16 19.65 -22.77
N ALA A 162 8.25 18.67 -22.70
CA ALA A 162 7.80 18.09 -21.44
C ALA A 162 8.96 17.43 -20.67
N MET A 163 9.83 16.67 -21.36
CA MET A 163 11.00 16.05 -20.76
C MET A 163 11.98 17.09 -20.22
N THR A 164 12.27 18.16 -20.96
CA THR A 164 13.13 19.26 -20.51
C THR A 164 12.55 19.98 -19.29
N ALA A 165 11.23 20.22 -19.27
CA ALA A 165 10.55 20.81 -18.13
C ALA A 165 10.65 19.93 -16.87
N PHE A 166 10.56 18.59 -17.02
CA PHE A 166 10.75 17.67 -15.90
C PHE A 166 12.19 17.71 -15.35
N VAL A 167 13.20 17.79 -16.22
CA VAL A 167 14.60 17.92 -15.79
C VAL A 167 14.83 19.25 -15.07
N LYS A 168 14.28 20.35 -15.59
CA LYS A 168 14.33 21.67 -14.94
C LYS A 168 13.66 21.67 -13.56
N ALA A 169 12.62 20.84 -13.38
CA ALA A 169 11.96 20.62 -12.10
C ALA A 169 12.66 19.60 -11.17
N GLY A 170 13.85 19.11 -11.53
CA GLY A 170 14.60 18.13 -10.73
C GLY A 170 13.99 16.72 -10.72
N ILE A 171 13.10 16.41 -11.66
CA ILE A 171 12.49 15.08 -11.79
C ILE A 171 13.38 14.21 -12.67
N ASN A 172 13.90 13.11 -12.10
CA ASN A 172 14.70 12.13 -12.84
C ASN A 172 13.95 11.62 -14.08
N GLU A 173 14.69 11.44 -15.18
CA GLU A 173 14.20 10.97 -16.48
C GLU A 173 13.29 9.74 -16.39
N VAL A 174 13.65 8.74 -15.58
CA VAL A 174 12.85 7.52 -15.40
C VAL A 174 11.49 7.81 -14.78
N LYS A 175 11.44 8.78 -13.85
CA LYS A 175 10.21 9.23 -13.20
C LYS A 175 9.37 10.08 -14.16
N ALA A 176 9.99 10.95 -14.96
CA ALA A 176 9.35 11.74 -16.00
C ALA A 176 8.65 10.84 -17.04
N ARG A 177 9.38 9.86 -17.60
CA ARG A 177 8.83 8.88 -18.56
C ARG A 177 7.66 8.09 -17.97
N ARG A 178 7.75 7.68 -16.69
CA ARG A 178 6.65 6.97 -16.02
C ARG A 178 5.42 7.87 -15.82
N THR A 179 5.63 9.16 -15.57
CA THR A 179 4.54 10.14 -15.47
C THR A 179 3.86 10.34 -16.83
N LEU A 180 4.63 10.54 -17.91
CA LEU A 180 4.10 10.63 -19.28
C LEU A 180 3.30 9.37 -19.67
N ALA A 181 3.82 8.19 -19.31
CA ALA A 181 3.11 6.92 -19.52
C ALA A 181 1.76 6.85 -18.78
N ARG A 182 1.70 7.34 -17.54
CA ARG A 182 0.44 7.38 -16.77
C ARG A 182 -0.57 8.39 -17.32
N MET A 183 -0.08 9.46 -17.95
CA MET A 183 -0.92 10.43 -18.64
C MET A 183 -1.41 9.91 -20.00
N GLY A 184 -1.03 8.69 -20.40
CA GLY A 184 -1.47 8.08 -21.65
C GLY A 184 -0.78 8.67 -22.89
N VAL A 185 0.38 9.32 -22.72
CA VAL A 185 1.14 9.86 -23.85
C VAL A 185 1.59 8.70 -24.75
N PRO A 186 1.22 8.71 -26.05
CA PRO A 186 1.61 7.66 -26.99
C PRO A 186 3.12 7.41 -26.98
N GLY A 187 3.52 6.14 -27.08
CA GLY A 187 4.93 5.73 -27.08
C GLY A 187 5.57 5.49 -25.71
N PHE A 188 4.90 5.87 -24.62
CA PHE A 188 5.36 5.55 -23.28
C PHE A 188 4.54 4.39 -22.71
N VAL A 189 4.91 3.16 -23.07
CA VAL A 189 4.29 1.96 -22.48
C VAL A 189 4.97 1.66 -21.14
N ILE A 190 4.19 1.58 -20.07
CA ILE A 190 4.69 1.11 -18.77
C ILE A 190 4.99 -0.38 -18.90
N PHE A 191 6.23 -0.72 -19.26
CA PHE A 191 6.74 -2.07 -19.04
C PHE A 191 7.00 -2.24 -17.55
N GLU A 192 5.94 -2.49 -16.78
CA GLU A 192 6.06 -3.14 -15.48
C GLU A 192 6.58 -4.56 -15.73
N LYS A 193 7.89 -4.69 -15.96
CA LYS A 193 8.57 -5.98 -15.86
C LYS A 193 8.33 -6.45 -14.42
N SER A 194 7.35 -7.32 -14.27
CA SER A 194 6.92 -8.01 -13.07
C SER A 194 8.13 -8.41 -12.22
N ALA A 195 8.46 -7.57 -11.24
CA ALA A 195 9.46 -7.87 -10.21
C ALA A 195 9.05 -9.11 -9.38
N LYS A 196 7.78 -9.54 -9.48
CA LYS A 196 7.27 -10.77 -8.86
C LYS A 196 7.84 -12.06 -9.45
N SER A 197 8.46 -12.04 -10.64
CA SER A 197 9.02 -13.25 -11.26
C SER A 197 10.36 -13.71 -10.64
N LYS A 198 11.18 -12.77 -10.13
CA LYS A 198 12.49 -13.12 -9.53
C LYS A 198 12.36 -13.66 -8.09
N GLU A 199 11.38 -13.19 -7.31
CA GLU A 199 11.10 -13.66 -5.94
C GLU A 199 10.69 -15.15 -5.92
N ASN A 200 9.80 -15.56 -6.84
CA ASN A 200 9.34 -16.94 -6.93
C ASN A 200 10.44 -17.93 -7.34
N ARG A 201 11.42 -17.49 -8.15
CA ARG A 201 12.55 -18.34 -8.57
C ARG A 201 13.54 -18.60 -7.43
N LYS A 202 13.69 -17.66 -6.49
CA LYS A 202 14.52 -17.85 -5.28
C LYS A 202 13.85 -18.73 -4.24
N LYS A 203 12.51 -18.71 -4.15
CA LYS A 203 11.75 -19.57 -3.23
C LYS A 203 11.66 -21.03 -3.70
N LYS A 204 11.69 -21.29 -5.02
CA LYS A 204 11.69 -22.65 -5.57
C LYS A 204 12.98 -23.42 -5.27
N ARG A 205 14.16 -22.76 -5.31
CA ARG A 205 15.46 -23.41 -5.03
C ARG A 205 15.67 -23.81 -3.56
N ARG A 206 14.86 -23.31 -2.63
CA ARG A 206 14.93 -23.71 -1.20
C ARG A 206 14.14 -24.97 -0.86
N ARG A 207 13.26 -25.46 -1.76
CA ARG A 207 12.43 -26.64 -1.49
C ARG A 207 12.95 -27.95 -2.07
N GLU A 208 13.93 -27.92 -2.97
CA GLU A 208 14.43 -29.12 -3.66
C GLU A 208 15.77 -29.65 -3.10
N GLY A 209 16.24 -29.15 -1.94
CA GLY A 209 17.57 -29.46 -1.41
C GLY A 209 17.65 -30.19 -0.06
N SER A 210 16.55 -30.78 0.44
CA SER A 210 16.51 -31.31 1.82
C SER A 210 15.76 -32.64 1.92
N THR A 211 16.17 -33.66 1.16
CA THR A 211 15.79 -35.06 1.39
C THR A 211 16.91 -35.99 0.95
N LYS A 212 17.93 -36.12 1.79
CA LYS A 212 18.74 -37.34 1.93
C LYS A 212 18.97 -37.51 3.43
N ASP A 213 18.88 -38.76 3.87
CA ASP A 213 19.07 -39.25 5.23
C ASP A 213 17.78 -39.30 6.07
N GLU A 214 16.99 -40.36 5.88
CA GLU A 214 16.38 -41.12 6.99
C GLU A 214 15.85 -42.46 6.44
N GLU A 215 16.77 -43.39 6.21
CA GLU A 215 16.49 -44.80 5.94
C GLU A 215 16.76 -45.58 7.23
N PHE A 216 15.70 -46.18 7.82
CA PHE A 216 15.63 -47.39 8.67
C PHE A 216 14.61 -47.25 9.82
N ARG A 217 13.47 -47.94 9.72
CA ARG A 217 13.24 -49.18 10.49
C ARG A 217 11.87 -49.80 10.21
N VAL A 218 11.98 -51.09 9.92
CA VAL A 218 11.01 -52.18 9.91
C VAL A 218 10.32 -52.33 11.29
N VAL A 219 9.05 -52.77 11.32
CA VAL A 219 8.55 -53.97 12.05
C VAL A 219 7.00 -53.99 12.18
N GLN A 220 6.43 -55.07 11.61
CA GLN A 220 5.28 -55.92 11.97
C GLN A 220 3.84 -55.39 12.22
N ALA A 221 2.93 -56.05 11.49
CA ALA A 221 1.51 -56.27 11.79
C ALA A 221 1.29 -57.30 12.92
N PRO A 222 0.07 -57.46 13.49
CA PRO A 222 -0.89 -58.40 12.89
C PRO A 222 -2.41 -58.07 13.04
N SER A 223 -3.15 -58.44 11.99
CA SER A 223 -4.43 -59.17 11.91
C SER A 223 -5.44 -59.18 13.09
N ARG A 224 -6.72 -58.83 12.84
CA ARG A 224 -7.91 -59.68 13.15
C ARG A 224 -9.29 -59.10 12.73
N LYS A 225 -10.08 -59.97 12.06
CA LYS A 225 -11.54 -60.26 12.12
C LYS A 225 -12.54 -59.19 11.64
N GLU A 226 -13.24 -59.39 10.52
CA GLU A 226 -14.43 -60.23 10.29
C GLU A 226 -15.68 -59.83 11.09
N GLY A 227 -16.74 -59.45 10.35
CA GLY A 227 -18.09 -59.21 10.87
C GLY A 227 -18.98 -58.41 9.91
N SER A 228 -19.58 -59.08 8.92
CA SER A 228 -20.83 -58.66 8.25
C SER A 228 -22.02 -59.27 9.00
N PRO A 229 -23.27 -58.73 8.98
CA PRO A 229 -24.07 -58.71 7.75
C PRO A 229 -25.09 -57.55 7.55
N ARG A 230 -25.29 -57.20 6.27
CA ARG A 230 -26.54 -57.08 5.48
C ARG A 230 -27.88 -56.73 6.18
N VAL A 231 -28.50 -55.61 5.80
CA VAL A 231 -29.97 -55.45 5.68
C VAL A 231 -30.33 -54.65 4.43
N SER A 232 -31.27 -55.22 3.67
CA SER A 232 -31.92 -54.73 2.45
C SER A 232 -32.86 -53.55 2.69
N GLY A 233 -33.09 -52.75 1.64
CA GLY A 233 -34.17 -51.77 1.59
C GLY A 233 -34.32 -51.16 0.19
N SER A 234 -34.87 -51.94 -0.74
CA SER A 234 -35.37 -51.46 -2.04
C SER A 234 -36.85 -51.19 -1.91
N GLN A 235 -37.36 -50.01 -2.29
CA GLN A 235 -38.65 -49.86 -2.97
C GLN A 235 -38.64 -48.65 -3.90
N SER A 236 -39.10 -48.92 -5.12
CA SER A 236 -39.32 -48.03 -6.25
C SER A 236 -40.68 -47.32 -6.16
N ALA A 237 -40.83 -46.18 -6.83
CA ALA A 237 -42.08 -45.81 -7.50
C ALA A 237 -41.80 -44.86 -8.68
N SER A 238 -42.24 -45.29 -9.87
CA SER A 238 -42.38 -44.58 -11.14
C SER A 238 -43.47 -43.48 -11.02
N SER A 239 -43.78 -42.55 -11.93
CA SER A 239 -43.85 -42.55 -13.41
C SER A 239 -44.53 -41.23 -13.89
N VAL A 240 -44.22 -40.77 -15.12
CA VAL A 240 -45.17 -40.27 -16.18
C VAL A 240 -45.80 -38.85 -15.96
N THR A 241 -45.95 -37.90 -16.90
CA THR A 241 -45.77 -37.74 -18.37
C THR A 241 -45.84 -36.24 -18.77
N GLU A 242 -45.18 -35.92 -19.89
CA GLU A 242 -45.58 -35.06 -21.04
C GLU A 242 -46.42 -33.78 -20.89
N ASN A 243 -45.90 -32.69 -21.48
CA ASN A 243 -46.55 -31.68 -22.33
C ASN A 243 -45.52 -30.55 -22.57
N ALA A 244 -45.42 -29.81 -23.68
CA ALA A 244 -45.89 -29.89 -25.05
C ALA A 244 -45.13 -28.76 -25.81
N THR A 245 -44.84 -28.98 -27.09
CA THR A 245 -44.92 -28.01 -28.19
C THR A 245 -44.03 -26.74 -28.21
N LEU A 246 -43.19 -26.72 -29.25
CA LEU A 246 -42.44 -25.60 -29.84
C LEU A 246 -43.32 -24.34 -30.09
N PRO A 247 -42.72 -23.13 -30.06
CA PRO A 247 -42.33 -22.56 -31.35
C PRO A 247 -40.96 -21.86 -31.35
N GLU A 248 -40.26 -22.08 -32.45
CA GLU A 248 -39.61 -21.09 -33.32
C GLU A 248 -39.27 -19.71 -32.70
N GLY A 249 -37.97 -19.43 -32.61
CA GLY A 249 -37.47 -18.12 -32.19
C GLY A 249 -35.98 -18.13 -31.85
N SER A 250 -35.14 -18.54 -32.79
CA SER A 250 -33.69 -18.31 -32.70
C SER A 250 -33.39 -16.81 -32.68
N PRO A 251 -32.70 -16.31 -31.64
CA PRO A 251 -31.46 -15.62 -31.92
C PRO A 251 -30.31 -16.27 -31.16
N SER A 252 -29.45 -16.94 -31.92
CA SER A 252 -28.12 -17.37 -31.49
C SER A 252 -27.33 -16.18 -30.95
N LYS A 253 -27.16 -16.12 -29.63
CA LYS A 253 -26.05 -15.40 -28.97
C LYS A 253 -25.51 -16.22 -27.80
N THR A 254 -24.94 -17.38 -28.10
CA THR A 254 -23.92 -17.97 -27.23
C THR A 254 -22.59 -17.28 -27.51
N THR A 255 -22.47 -16.03 -27.08
CA THR A 255 -21.15 -15.42 -26.88
C THR A 255 -20.73 -15.86 -25.49
N THR A 256 -19.82 -16.84 -25.43
CA THR A 256 -19.13 -17.21 -24.20
C THR A 256 -18.54 -15.94 -23.59
N LEU A 257 -19.19 -15.43 -22.54
CA LEU A 257 -18.82 -14.19 -21.86
C LEU A 257 -17.38 -14.36 -21.36
N SER A 258 -16.48 -13.78 -22.15
CA SER A 258 -15.08 -13.55 -21.85
C SER A 258 -14.93 -13.27 -20.36
N SER A 259 -14.17 -14.14 -19.68
CA SER A 259 -13.76 -13.97 -18.29
C SER A 259 -13.04 -12.63 -18.16
N SER A 260 -13.83 -11.57 -17.96
CA SER A 260 -13.33 -10.22 -17.91
C SER A 260 -12.49 -10.12 -16.65
N LYS A 261 -11.18 -9.90 -16.85
CA LYS A 261 -10.23 -9.73 -15.76
C LYS A 261 -10.68 -8.51 -14.96
N LYS A 262 -11.00 -8.73 -13.69
CA LYS A 262 -11.48 -7.68 -12.77
C LYS A 262 -10.35 -6.69 -12.52
N THR A 263 -10.64 -5.39 -12.55
CA THR A 263 -9.65 -4.33 -12.33
C THR A 263 -9.17 -4.31 -10.87
N PRO A 264 -7.98 -3.75 -10.57
CA PRO A 264 -7.49 -3.63 -9.19
C PRO A 264 -8.42 -2.84 -8.27
N LEU A 265 -9.19 -1.90 -8.80
CA LEU A 265 -10.18 -1.14 -8.04
C LEU A 265 -11.39 -2.02 -7.68
N GLN A 266 -11.92 -2.77 -8.65
CA GLN A 266 -13.02 -3.72 -8.43
C GLN A 266 -12.65 -4.76 -7.37
N LEU A 267 -11.43 -5.31 -7.44
CA LEU A 267 -10.94 -6.26 -6.45
C LEU A 267 -10.89 -5.66 -5.04
N ARG A 268 -10.39 -4.42 -4.88
CA ARG A 268 -10.33 -3.75 -3.56
C ARG A 268 -11.71 -3.57 -2.93
N VAL A 269 -12.72 -3.20 -3.73
CA VAL A 269 -14.10 -3.04 -3.23
C VAL A 269 -14.69 -4.40 -2.86
N LEU A 270 -14.52 -5.42 -3.70
CA LEU A 270 -14.98 -6.79 -3.40
C LEU A 270 -14.32 -7.36 -2.14
N GLU A 271 -13.02 -7.10 -1.93
CA GLU A 271 -12.30 -7.51 -0.73
C GLU A 271 -12.77 -6.79 0.52
N ARG A 272 -13.00 -5.49 0.43
CA ARG A 272 -13.57 -4.70 1.54
C ARG A 272 -14.94 -5.25 1.94
N GLU A 273 -15.79 -5.56 0.96
CA GLU A 273 -17.12 -6.11 1.24
C GLU A 273 -17.04 -7.54 1.80
N TYR A 274 -16.12 -8.37 1.32
CA TYR A 274 -15.89 -9.73 1.83
C TYR A 274 -15.49 -9.77 3.31
N LEU A 275 -14.73 -8.77 3.77
CA LEU A 275 -14.39 -8.63 5.18
C LEU A 275 -15.60 -8.30 6.06
N LYS A 276 -16.58 -7.55 5.52
CA LYS A 276 -17.83 -7.23 6.22
C LYS A 276 -18.79 -8.41 6.24
N ASN A 277 -18.98 -9.06 5.10
CA ASN A 277 -19.85 -10.22 4.97
C ASN A 277 -19.26 -11.25 4.01
N ARG A 278 -18.90 -12.42 4.53
CA ARG A 278 -18.34 -13.53 3.73
C ARG A 278 -19.37 -14.23 2.84
N HIS A 279 -20.67 -14.05 3.11
CA HIS A 279 -21.79 -14.69 2.42
C HIS A 279 -22.74 -13.62 1.86
N LEU A 280 -22.61 -13.34 0.56
CA LEU A 280 -23.43 -12.34 -0.09
C LEU A 280 -24.85 -12.84 -0.36
N THR A 281 -25.85 -11.98 -0.11
CA THR A 281 -27.24 -12.19 -0.55
C THR A 281 -27.40 -11.74 -2.01
N SER A 282 -28.40 -12.29 -2.72
CA SER A 282 -28.67 -11.92 -4.12
C SER A 282 -28.90 -10.40 -4.29
N ALA A 283 -29.70 -9.80 -3.41
CA ALA A 283 -29.96 -8.36 -3.41
C ALA A 283 -28.67 -7.53 -3.24
N ARG A 284 -27.76 -7.96 -2.36
CA ARG A 284 -26.48 -7.24 -2.16
C ARG A 284 -25.52 -7.45 -3.32
N ALA A 285 -25.53 -8.63 -3.95
CA ALA A 285 -24.77 -8.91 -5.16
C ALA A 285 -25.18 -7.97 -6.31
N ALA A 286 -26.48 -7.75 -6.50
CA ALA A 286 -27.00 -6.81 -7.50
C ALA A 286 -26.54 -5.36 -7.24
N GLN A 287 -26.53 -4.92 -5.97
CA GLN A 287 -26.03 -3.58 -5.61
C GLN A 287 -24.52 -3.42 -5.91
N LEU A 288 -23.71 -4.43 -5.62
CA LEU A 288 -22.27 -4.39 -5.93
C LEU A 288 -22.00 -4.49 -7.43
N ALA A 289 -22.77 -5.30 -8.15
CA ALA A 289 -22.73 -5.43 -9.59
C ALA A 289 -22.92 -4.07 -10.27
N GLY A 290 -23.97 -3.32 -9.89
CA GLY A 290 -24.21 -1.96 -10.39
C GLY A 290 -23.07 -0.99 -10.09
N LYS A 291 -22.50 -1.04 -8.87
CA LYS A 291 -21.37 -0.16 -8.50
C LYS A 291 -20.07 -0.46 -9.22
N LEU A 292 -19.84 -1.74 -9.57
CA LEU A 292 -18.58 -2.21 -10.12
C LEU A 292 -18.62 -2.43 -11.63
N LEU A 293 -19.79 -2.22 -12.26
CA LEU A 293 -20.05 -2.55 -13.66
C LEU A 293 -19.68 -4.02 -13.95
N LEU A 294 -20.09 -4.91 -13.05
CA LEU A 294 -19.92 -6.35 -13.16
C LEU A 294 -21.29 -7.03 -13.17
N GLU A 295 -21.36 -8.24 -13.69
CA GLU A 295 -22.57 -9.06 -13.58
C GLU A 295 -22.72 -9.63 -12.15
N SER A 296 -23.95 -9.75 -11.65
CA SER A 296 -24.24 -10.31 -10.32
C SER A 296 -23.67 -11.71 -10.15
N GLU A 297 -23.73 -12.54 -11.19
CA GLU A 297 -23.12 -13.88 -11.23
C GLU A 297 -21.60 -13.84 -11.06
N GLN A 298 -20.92 -12.87 -11.68
CA GLN A 298 -19.47 -12.70 -11.55
C GLN A 298 -19.07 -12.30 -10.13
N VAL A 299 -19.87 -11.45 -9.47
CA VAL A 299 -19.68 -11.08 -8.06
C VAL A 299 -19.87 -12.31 -7.18
N MET A 300 -20.95 -13.06 -7.36
CA MET A 300 -21.23 -14.29 -6.59
C MET A 300 -20.14 -15.35 -6.79
N ALA A 301 -19.70 -15.58 -8.03
CA ALA A 301 -18.62 -16.50 -8.34
C ALA A 301 -17.29 -16.08 -7.68
N TRP A 302 -16.99 -14.78 -7.64
CA TRP A 302 -15.81 -14.28 -6.95
C TRP A 302 -15.86 -14.57 -5.44
N PHE A 303 -17.01 -14.37 -4.78
CA PHE A 303 -17.20 -14.70 -3.36
C PHE A 303 -17.06 -16.20 -3.08
N ARG A 304 -17.62 -17.06 -3.94
CA ARG A 304 -17.41 -18.52 -3.86
C ARG A 304 -15.93 -18.89 -3.98
N GLY A 305 -15.24 -18.35 -4.98
CA GLY A 305 -13.81 -18.59 -5.20
C GLY A 305 -12.92 -18.07 -4.06
N LYS A 306 -13.25 -16.91 -3.48
CA LYS A 306 -12.52 -16.34 -2.33
C LYS A 306 -12.63 -17.25 -1.10
N ARG A 307 -13.82 -17.76 -0.78
CA ARG A 307 -14.02 -18.75 0.30
C ARG A 307 -13.26 -20.05 0.06
N GLY A 308 -13.30 -20.57 -1.17
CA GLY A 308 -12.56 -21.79 -1.54
C GLY A 308 -11.05 -21.64 -1.30
N ARG A 309 -10.45 -20.52 -1.74
CA ARG A 309 -9.03 -20.23 -1.47
C ARG A 309 -8.72 -20.04 0.00
N GLU A 310 -9.61 -19.41 0.77
CA GLU A 310 -9.41 -19.25 2.22
C GLU A 310 -9.40 -20.62 2.92
N LYS A 311 -10.35 -21.50 2.59
CA LYS A 311 -10.40 -22.87 3.11
C LYS A 311 -9.14 -23.65 2.76
N ALA A 312 -8.70 -23.59 1.50
CA ALA A 312 -7.47 -24.25 1.06
C ALA A 312 -6.23 -23.76 1.82
N ARG A 313 -6.10 -22.43 2.03
CA ARG A 313 -4.97 -21.86 2.78
C ARG A 313 -4.93 -22.34 4.22
N ARG A 314 -6.09 -22.43 4.89
CA ARG A 314 -6.18 -22.95 6.26
C ARG A 314 -5.76 -24.42 6.37
N ALA A 315 -6.18 -25.25 5.41
CA ALA A 315 -5.81 -26.66 5.37
C ALA A 315 -4.30 -26.88 5.20
N THR A 316 -3.62 -26.03 4.40
CA THR A 316 -2.18 -26.16 4.14
C THR A 316 -1.26 -25.63 5.24
N THR A 317 -1.78 -24.92 6.23
CA THR A 317 -0.98 -24.32 7.33
C THR A 317 -1.07 -25.13 8.63
N GLY A 318 -1.94 -26.15 8.68
CA GLY A 318 -2.13 -27.02 9.84
C GLY A 318 -1.58 -28.44 9.68
N SER A 319 -0.69 -28.68 8.71
CA SER A 319 0.01 -29.95 8.47
C SER A 319 1.51 -29.72 8.40
#